data_AF-X5DNC8-F1
#
_entry.id   AF-X5DNC8-F1
#
_cell.length_a   1.000
_cell.length_b   1.000
_cell.length_c   1.000
_cell.angle_alpha   90.00
_cell.angle_beta   90.00
_cell.angle_gamma   90.00
#
_symmetry.space_group_name_H-M   'P 1'
#
loop_
_entity.id
_entity.type
_entity.pdbx_description
1 polymer ?
#
loop_
_entity_poly.entity_id
_entity_poly.type
_entity_poly.pdbx_seq_one_letter_code
_entity_poly.pdbx_strand_id
1 'polypeptide(L)' 'MATKKNKEFADLIAPFTACPFEKVEVDCPFSDFGNHKGLDEILKLIDQLPDEKLISLREHHKTCQEWKIEKGEAIVNI' A
#
# COMPACT_ATOMS: atom_id res chain seq x y z
N MET A 1 -20.05 3.07 -2.48
CA MET A 1 -19.98 1.61 -2.77
C MET A 1 -18.60 1.31 -3.34
N ALA A 2 -17.99 0.18 -2.95
CA ALA A 2 -16.71 -0.25 -3.54
C ALA A 2 -16.89 -0.67 -5.01
N THR A 3 -16.06 -0.11 -5.91
CA THR A 3 -16.03 -0.45 -7.34
C THR A 3 -15.36 -1.81 -7.57
N LYS A 4 -15.40 -2.32 -8.82
CA LYS A 4 -14.63 -3.51 -9.20
C LYS A 4 -13.14 -3.30 -8.95
N LYS A 5 -12.62 -2.13 -9.29
CA LYS A 5 -11.22 -1.75 -9.14
C LYS A 5 -10.80 -1.68 -7.66
N ASN A 6 -11.66 -1.15 -6.80
CA ASN A 6 -11.43 -1.12 -5.36
C ASN A 6 -11.33 -2.53 -4.75
N LYS A 7 -12.08 -3.50 -5.29
CA LYS A 7 -11.98 -4.90 -4.85
C LYS A 7 -10.71 -5.57 -5.38
N GLU A 8 -10.35 -5.27 -6.63
CA GLU A 8 -9.16 -5.81 -7.27
C GLU A 8 -7.87 -5.34 -6.60
N PHE A 9 -7.82 -4.08 -6.15
CA PHE A 9 -6.66 -3.44 -5.51
C PHE A 9 -6.82 -3.20 -4.01
N ALA A 10 -7.66 -4.00 -3.35
CA ALA A 10 -7.95 -3.86 -1.92
C ALA A 10 -6.71 -4.06 -1.02
N ASP A 11 -5.73 -4.85 -1.47
CA ASP A 11 -4.45 -5.06 -0.80
C ASP A 11 -3.62 -3.79 -0.64
N LEU A 12 -3.84 -2.78 -1.50
CA LEU A 12 -3.14 -1.50 -1.42
C LEU A 12 -3.72 -0.55 -0.36
N ILE A 13 -4.88 -0.86 0.21
CA ILE A 13 -5.52 0.01 1.21
C ILE A 13 -4.61 0.20 2.43
N ALA A 14 -4.02 -0.88 2.93
CA ALA A 14 -3.11 -0.83 4.07
C ALA A 14 -1.88 0.05 3.80
N PRO A 15 -1.05 -0.20 2.76
CA PRO A 15 0.14 0.62 2.51
C PRO A 15 -0.18 2.06 2.06
N PHE A 16 -1.40 2.36 1.56
CA PHE A 16 -1.85 3.74 1.36
C PHE A 16 -2.28 4.45 2.65
N THR A 17 -2.59 3.71 3.71
CA THR A 17 -2.99 4.29 5.01
C THR A 17 -1.76 4.62 5.85
N ALA A 18 -0.85 3.64 5.96
CA ALA A 18 0.39 3.72 6.71
C ALA A 18 1.31 2.57 6.29
N CYS A 19 2.62 2.72 6.52
CA CYS A 19 3.54 1.60 6.38
C CYS A 19 3.15 0.50 7.39
N PRO A 20 2.93 -0.75 6.96
CA PRO A 20 2.65 -1.86 7.88
C PRO A 20 3.88 -2.26 8.71
N PHE A 21 5.06 -1.72 8.37
CA PHE A 21 6.31 -1.90 9.10
C PHE A 21 6.66 -0.61 9.85
N GLU A 22 7.17 -0.73 11.07
CA GLU A 22 7.53 0.43 11.93
C GLU A 22 8.56 1.39 11.29
N LYS A 23 9.29 0.93 10.26
CA LYS A 23 10.27 1.72 9.51
C LYS A 23 9.87 1.87 8.05
N VAL A 24 9.45 3.07 7.69
CA VAL A 24 9.24 3.49 6.30
C VAL A 24 10.62 3.70 5.66
N GLU A 25 10.85 3.10 4.49
CA GLU A 25 12.06 3.38 3.71
C GLU A 25 12.04 4.79 3.15
N VAL A 26 13.22 5.43 3.08
CA VAL A 26 13.36 6.83 2.63
C VAL A 26 12.74 7.06 1.25
N ASP A 27 12.85 6.07 0.36
CA ASP A 27 12.34 6.12 -1.02
C ASP A 27 11.04 5.32 -1.22
N CYS A 28 10.26 5.11 -0.16
CA CYS A 28 9.00 4.38 -0.26
C CYS A 28 8.00 5.17 -1.15
N PRO A 29 7.52 4.61 -2.28
CA PRO A 29 6.61 5.30 -3.18
C PRO A 29 5.22 5.52 -2.56
N PHE A 30 4.91 4.85 -1.45
CA PHE A 30 3.67 5.09 -0.71
C PHE A 30 3.70 6.41 0.07
N SER A 31 4.88 6.96 0.36
CA SER A 31 5.06 8.25 1.04
C SER A 31 4.42 9.42 0.26
N ASP A 32 4.37 9.32 -1.07
CA ASP A 32 3.75 10.30 -1.96
C ASP A 32 2.24 10.47 -1.72
N PHE A 33 1.60 9.47 -1.12
CA PHE A 33 0.15 9.47 -0.90
C PHE A 33 -0.26 10.02 0.46
N GLY A 34 0.70 10.35 1.33
CA GLY A 34 0.49 10.98 2.64
C GLY A 34 -0.08 10.03 3.70
N ASN A 35 0.39 10.17 4.94
CA ASN A 35 -0.11 9.40 6.08
C ASN A 35 -1.46 9.98 6.55
N HIS A 36 -2.46 9.10 6.70
CA HIS A 36 -3.82 9.37 7.20
C HIS A 36 -4.83 9.92 6.19
N LYS A 37 -5.13 9.12 5.16
CA LYS A 37 -6.35 9.24 4.36
C LYS A 37 -7.46 8.38 4.96
N GLY A 38 -8.69 8.89 4.99
CA GLY A 38 -9.85 8.08 5.36
C GLY A 38 -10.10 6.99 4.31
N LEU A 39 -10.78 5.89 4.69
CA LEU A 39 -11.07 4.78 3.76
C LEU A 39 -11.69 5.26 2.44
N ASP A 40 -12.64 6.20 2.49
CA ASP A 40 -13.29 6.75 1.30
C ASP A 40 -12.33 7.49 0.36
N GLU A 41 -11.30 8.15 0.90
CA GLU A 41 -10.30 8.85 0.12
C GLU A 41 -9.33 7.87 -0.54
N ILE A 42 -8.98 6.78 0.15
CA ILE A 42 -8.15 5.71 -0.40
C ILE A 42 -8.90 5.00 -1.53
N LEU A 43 -10.18 4.71 -1.34
CA LEU A 43 -11.00 4.12 -2.40
C LEU A 43 -11.08 5.03 -3.64
N LYS A 44 -11.24 6.34 -3.45
CA LYS A 44 -11.19 7.30 -4.57
C LYS A 44 -9.81 7.35 -5.24
N LEU A 45 -8.73 7.29 -4.45
CA LEU A 45 -7.36 7.26 -4.97
C LEU A 45 -7.14 6.02 -5.84
N ILE A 46 -7.57 4.85 -5.38
CA ILE A 46 -7.50 3.60 -6.15
C ILE A 46 -8.28 3.75 -7.47
N ASP A 47 -9.50 4.30 -7.43
CA ASP A 47 -10.28 4.50 -8.65
C ASP A 47 -9.60 5.48 -9.64
N GLN A 48 -8.88 6.50 -9.14
CA GLN A 48 -8.24 7.56 -9.95
C GLN A 48 -6.87 7.18 -10.53
N LEU A 49 -6.09 6.34 -9.84
CA LEU A 49 -4.76 5.97 -10.30
C LEU A 49 -4.84 5.03 -11.52
N PRO A 50 -3.95 5.16 -12.52
CA PRO A 50 -3.87 4.19 -13.60
C PRO A 50 -3.58 2.78 -13.08
N ASP A 51 -4.16 1.76 -13.72
CA ASP A 51 -3.99 0.36 -13.33
C ASP A 51 -2.50 -0.04 -13.30
N GLU A 52 -1.71 0.42 -14.28
CA GLU A 52 -0.25 0.21 -14.33
C GLU A 52 0.47 0.76 -13.10
N LYS A 53 0.04 1.92 -12.59
CA LYS A 53 0.62 2.51 -11.38
C LYS A 53 0.24 1.69 -10.14
N LEU A 54 -1.00 1.21 -10.06
CA LEU A 54 -1.45 0.35 -8.96
C LEU A 54 -0.73 -1.00 -8.96
N ILE A 55 -0.52 -1.60 -10.13
CA ILE A 55 0.26 -2.83 -10.29
C ILE A 55 1.70 -2.60 -9.82
N SER A 56 2.34 -1.52 -10.27
CA SER A 56 3.71 -1.19 -9.84
C SER A 56 3.82 -0.97 -8.32
N LEU A 57 2.85 -0.29 -7.71
CA LEU A 57 2.80 -0.10 -6.25
C LEU A 57 2.61 -1.43 -5.51
N ARG A 58 1.76 -2.32 -6.02
CA ARG A 58 1.56 -3.66 -5.47
C ARG A 58 2.83 -4.50 -5.53
N GLU A 59 3.50 -4.50 -6.68
CA GLU A 59 4.77 -5.22 -6.85
C GLU A 59 5.82 -4.69 -5.89
N HIS A 60 5.98 -3.37 -5.79
CA HIS A 60 6.87 -2.75 -4.83
C HIS A 60 6.54 -3.16 -3.38
N HIS A 61 5.26 -3.10 -3.00
CA HIS A 61 4.83 -3.49 -1.65
C HIS A 61 5.17 -4.95 -1.36
N LYS A 62 4.91 -5.87 -2.29
CA LYS A 62 5.26 -7.30 -2.13
C LYS A 62 6.76 -7.50 -1.95
N THR A 63 7.59 -6.89 -2.81
CA THR A 63 9.05 -6.97 -2.69
C THR A 63 9.55 -6.38 -1.38
N CYS A 64 8.97 -5.26 -0.94
CA CYS A 64 9.28 -4.65 0.35
C CYS A 64 8.93 -5.60 1.51
N GLN A 65 7.75 -6.22 1.47
CA GLN A 65 7.33 -7.20 2.48
C GLN A 65 8.27 -8.40 2.55
N GLU A 66 8.62 -9.00 1.41
CA GLU A 66 9.56 -10.12 1.33
C GLU A 66 10.92 -9.76 1.94
N TRP A 67 11.47 -8.60 1.55
CA TRP A 67 12.74 -8.12 2.08
C TRP A 67 12.72 -7.83 3.58
N LYS A 68 11.61 -7.26 4.09
CA LYS A 68 11.43 -7.01 5.53
C LYS A 68 11.29 -8.31 6.32
N ILE A 69 10.64 -9.32 5.75
CA ILE A 69 10.55 -10.67 6.34
C ILE A 69 11.93 -11.31 6.41
N GLU A 70 12.71 -11.27 5.32
CA GLU A 70 14.07 -11.82 5.28
C GLU A 70 15.00 -11.18 6.32
N LYS A 71 14.82 -9.88 6.58
CA LYS A 71 15.57 -9.13 7.59
C LYS A 71 15.09 -9.31 9.02
N GLY A 72 13.97 -10.02 9.24
CA GLY A 72 13.35 -10.15 10.56
C GLY A 72 12.72 -8.85 11.08
N GLU A 73 12.42 -7.90 10.20
CA GLU A 73 11.78 -6.62 10.52
C GLU A 73 10.25 -6.66 10.36
N ALA A 74 9.71 -7.80 9.93
CA ALA A 74 8.28 -8.03 9.88
C ALA A 74 7.74 -8.34 11.29
N ILE A 75 7.17 -7.33 11.96
CA ILE A 75 6.32 -7.58 13.12
C ILE A 75 5.00 -8.12 12.58
N VAL A 76 4.87 -9.44 12.54
CA VAL A 76 3.59 -10.09 12.25
C VAL A 76 2.72 -9.92 13.49
N ASN A 77 1.99 -8.81 13.57
CA ASN A 77 0.87 -8.71 14.50
C ASN A 77 -0.26 -9.58 13.93
N ILE A 78 -0.26 -10.86 14.32
CA ILE A 78 -1.39 -11.78 14.16
C ILE A 78 -2.53 -11.34 15.07
#